data_AF-A0A258L5P8-F1
#
_entry.id   AF-A0A258L5P8-F1
#
_cell.length_a   1.000
_cell.length_b   1.000
_cell.length_c   1.000
_cell.angle_alpha   90.00
_cell.angle_beta   90.00
_cell.angle_gamma   90.00
#
_symmetry.space_group_name_H-M   'P 1'
#
loop_
_entity.id
_entity.type
_entity.pdbx_description
1 polymer ?
#
loop_
_entity_poly.entity_id
_entity_poly.type
_entity_poly.pdbx_seq_one_letter_code
_entity_poly.pdbx_strand_id
1 'polypeptide(L)'
;MSEPSGLIQIAQAARLLMISEERIRQLQKQGYIPRLDKRGVVPLVGAVQGYLRYLKDDERRSAKSAADSRVRDARALEIELRIAERSRDLIPLEDALSDMAELAALVRAERNRWCPCPPVRASRTKGAKPGRWPPRS
;
A
#
# COMPACT_ATOMS: atom_id res chain seq x y z
N MET A 1 5.02 -50.02 5.03
CA MET A 1 4.14 -50.48 6.13
C MET A 1 4.85 -50.09 7.42
N SER A 2 4.46 -48.96 8.03
CA SER A 2 5.05 -48.54 9.32
C SER A 2 4.26 -49.21 10.43
N GLU A 3 4.92 -50.10 11.16
CA GLU A 3 4.34 -50.75 12.33
C GLU A 3 3.81 -49.71 13.33
N PRO A 4 2.63 -49.91 13.95
CA PRO A 4 2.10 -49.02 14.98
C PRO A 4 2.82 -49.28 16.31
N SER A 5 4.14 -49.05 16.35
CA SER A 5 4.92 -49.07 17.58
C SER A 5 4.62 -47.78 18.37
N GLY A 6 3.97 -47.99 19.52
CA GLY A 6 3.70 -46.94 20.51
C GLY A 6 2.42 -46.17 20.25
N LEU A 7 1.28 -46.76 20.62
CA LEU A 7 0.09 -45.98 20.94
C LEU A 7 0.36 -45.19 22.23
N ILE A 8 0.36 -43.86 22.14
CA ILE A 8 0.71 -42.97 23.25
C ILE A 8 -0.48 -42.08 23.59
N GLN A 9 -0.65 -41.79 24.88
CA GLN A 9 -1.66 -40.85 25.38
C GLN A 9 -1.35 -39.44 24.87
N ILE A 10 -2.39 -38.63 24.58
CA ILE A 10 -2.22 -37.23 24.14
C ILE A 10 -1.34 -36.44 25.12
N ALA A 11 -1.51 -36.65 26.43
CA ALA A 11 -0.70 -36.03 27.47
C ALA A 11 0.80 -36.39 27.38
N GLN A 12 1.11 -37.61 26.96
CA GLN A 12 2.50 -38.06 26.80
C GLN A 12 3.10 -37.59 25.47
N ALA A 13 2.30 -37.51 24.41
CA ALA A 13 2.71 -36.84 23.16
C ALA A 13 2.98 -35.33 23.37
N ALA A 14 2.16 -34.66 24.20
CA ALA A 14 2.33 -33.25 24.57
C ALA A 14 3.67 -33.01 25.26
N ARG A 15 4.02 -33.88 26.21
CA ARG A 15 5.32 -33.84 26.91
C ARG A 15 6.50 -34.10 25.98
N LEU A 16 6.39 -35.08 25.07
CA LEU A 16 7.47 -35.40 24.12
C LEU A 16 7.73 -34.29 23.10
N LEU A 17 6.67 -33.64 22.63
CA LEU A 17 6.75 -32.57 21.63
C LEU A 17 6.90 -31.19 22.27
N MET A 18 6.92 -31.08 23.60
CA MET A 18 7.01 -29.82 24.37
C MET A 18 5.94 -28.80 23.95
N ILE A 19 4.71 -29.28 23.71
CA ILE A 19 3.55 -28.46 23.30
C ILE A 19 2.34 -28.73 24.19
N SER A 20 1.37 -27.82 24.21
CA SER A 20 0.11 -28.02 24.93
C SER A 20 -0.75 -29.13 24.30
N GLU A 21 -1.54 -29.82 25.12
CA GLU A 21 -2.50 -30.83 24.65
C GLU A 21 -3.53 -30.25 23.68
N GLU A 22 -3.91 -28.99 23.90
CA GLU A 22 -4.80 -28.27 22.99
C GLU A 22 -4.19 -28.10 21.61
N ARG A 23 -2.88 -27.82 21.53
CA ARG A 23 -2.17 -27.70 20.25
C ARG A 23 -2.17 -29.01 19.49
N ILE A 24 -2.05 -30.15 20.17
CA ILE A 24 -2.19 -31.48 19.53
C ILE A 24 -3.61 -31.68 18.98
N ARG A 25 -4.65 -31.30 19.73
CA ARG A 25 -6.05 -31.39 19.25
C ARG A 25 -6.29 -30.47 18.04
N GLN A 26 -5.68 -29.29 18.02
CA GLN A 26 -5.71 -28.39 16.87
C GLN A 26 -5.02 -29.00 15.65
N LEU A 27 -3.83 -29.60 15.82
CA LEU A 27 -3.11 -30.27 14.74
C LEU A 27 -3.87 -31.49 14.20
N GLN A 28 -4.60 -32.20 15.05
CA GLN A 28 -5.54 -33.24 14.60
C GLN A 28 -6.71 -32.67 13.80
N LYS A 29 -7.25 -31.49 14.17
CA LYS A 29 -8.30 -30.80 13.39
C LYS A 29 -7.80 -30.35 12.02
N GLN A 30 -6.54 -29.95 11.95
CA GLN A 30 -5.87 -29.55 10.72
C GLN A 30 -5.43 -30.76 9.86
N GLY A 31 -5.61 -32.00 10.34
CA GLY A 31 -5.32 -33.22 9.58
C GLY A 31 -3.83 -33.60 9.51
N TYR A 32 -2.97 -32.94 10.29
CA TYR A 32 -1.53 -33.27 10.35
C TYR A 32 -1.26 -34.53 11.17
N ILE A 33 -2.06 -34.78 12.22
CA ILE A 33 -1.91 -35.93 13.11
C ILE A 33 -3.11 -36.87 12.89
N PRO A 34 -2.89 -38.16 12.58
CA PRO A 34 -3.97 -39.12 12.39
C PRO A 34 -4.72 -39.34 13.72
N ARG A 35 -6.06 -39.29 13.66
CA ARG A 35 -6.92 -39.68 14.78
C ARG A 35 -7.18 -41.17 14.69
N LEU A 36 -6.96 -41.91 15.78
CA LEU A 36 -7.41 -43.30 15.90
C LEU A 36 -8.78 -43.37 16.57
N ASP A 37 -9.48 -44.47 16.31
CA ASP A 37 -10.82 -44.75 16.85
C ASP A 37 -10.85 -44.87 18.39
N LYS A 38 -9.70 -45.14 19.03
CA LYS A 38 -9.59 -45.11 20.50
C LYS A 38 -9.42 -43.67 21.00
N ARG A 39 -10.40 -43.18 21.75
CA ARG A 39 -10.36 -41.85 22.40
C ARG A 39 -9.10 -41.70 23.24
N GLY A 40 -8.36 -40.61 23.01
CA GLY A 40 -7.21 -40.21 23.83
C GLY A 40 -5.86 -40.78 23.38
N VAL A 41 -5.82 -41.59 22.34
CA VAL A 41 -4.61 -42.30 21.90
C VAL A 41 -4.18 -41.86 20.51
N VAL A 42 -2.87 -41.66 20.34
CA VAL A 42 -2.26 -41.17 19.10
C VAL A 42 -1.04 -42.04 18.78
N PRO A 43 -0.77 -42.37 17.51
CA PRO A 43 0.42 -43.15 17.19
C PRO A 43 1.64 -42.23 17.31
N LEU A 44 2.66 -42.66 18.06
CA LEU A 44 3.88 -41.89 18.30
C LEU A 44 4.48 -41.36 16.98
N VAL A 45 4.70 -42.27 16.05
CA VAL A 45 5.32 -41.97 14.75
C VAL A 45 4.48 -40.96 13.98
N GLY A 46 3.16 -41.13 13.97
CA GLY A 46 2.24 -40.21 13.29
C GLY A 46 2.18 -38.81 13.93
N ALA A 47 2.31 -38.72 15.26
CA ALA A 47 2.37 -37.44 15.95
C ALA A 47 3.64 -36.66 15.62
N VAL A 48 4.80 -37.33 15.67
CA VAL A 48 6.11 -36.72 15.41
C VAL A 48 6.23 -36.32 13.93
N GLN A 49 5.90 -37.21 13.01
CA GLN A 49 5.94 -36.92 11.57
C GLN A 49 4.94 -35.84 11.17
N GLY A 50 3.73 -35.87 11.76
CA GLY A 50 2.73 -34.83 11.56
C GLY A 50 3.20 -33.45 12.04
N TYR A 51 3.88 -33.41 13.19
CA TYR A 51 4.44 -32.17 13.74
C TYR A 51 5.60 -31.63 12.91
N LEU A 52 6.52 -32.48 12.47
CA LEU A 52 7.61 -32.11 11.55
C LEU A 52 7.08 -31.55 10.22
N ARG A 53 6.02 -32.16 9.68
CA ARG A 53 5.36 -31.69 8.46
C ARG A 53 4.69 -30.33 8.68
N TYR A 54 4.05 -30.14 9.83
CA TYR A 54 3.48 -28.85 10.22
C TYR A 54 4.54 -27.75 10.26
N LEU A 55 5.70 -27.99 10.88
CA LEU A 55 6.80 -27.01 10.95
C LEU A 55 7.34 -26.64 9.56
N LYS A 56 7.57 -27.63 8.69
CA LYS A 56 8.03 -27.39 7.31
C LYS A 56 7.01 -26.60 6.49
N ASP A 57 5.71 -26.89 6.65
CA ASP A 57 4.64 -26.15 5.96
C ASP A 57 4.49 -24.72 6.50
N ASP A 58 4.72 -24.50 7.79
CA ASP A 58 4.69 -23.18 8.42
C ASP A 58 5.87 -22.32 7.95
N GLU A 59 7.07 -22.90 7.89
CA GLU A 59 8.27 -22.26 7.34
C GLU A 59 8.09 -21.91 5.85
N ARG A 60 7.51 -22.82 5.06
CA ARG A 60 7.18 -22.55 3.65
C ARG A 60 6.15 -21.43 3.49
N ARG A 61 5.14 -21.37 4.36
CA ARG A 61 4.14 -20.29 4.35
C ARG A 61 4.74 -18.95 4.77
N SER A 62 5.59 -18.94 5.80
CA SER A 62 6.31 -17.77 6.28
C SER A 62 7.25 -17.22 5.21
N ALA A 63 8.04 -18.08 4.55
CA ALA A 63 8.92 -17.69 3.46
C ALA A 63 8.18 -17.04 2.28
N LYS A 64 6.99 -17.56 1.93
CA LYS A 64 6.13 -16.97 0.90
C LYS A 64 5.58 -15.61 1.32
N SER A 65 5.13 -15.47 2.58
CA SER A 65 4.64 -14.20 3.11
C SER A 65 5.74 -13.14 3.19
N ALA A 66 6.96 -13.52 3.56
CA ALA A 66 8.10 -12.61 3.60
C ALA A 66 8.53 -12.14 2.20
N ALA A 67 8.45 -13.01 1.19
CA ALA A 67 8.67 -12.64 -0.19
C ALA A 67 7.58 -11.69 -0.73
N ASP A 68 6.32 -11.95 -0.40
CA ASP A 68 5.20 -11.08 -0.78
C ASP A 68 5.28 -9.69 -0.13
N SER A 69 5.73 -9.60 1.13
CA SER A 69 5.96 -8.29 1.78
C SER A 69 7.05 -7.48 1.06
N ARG A 70 8.18 -8.11 0.72
CA ARG A 70 9.28 -7.43 0.01
C ARG A 70 8.86 -6.89 -1.37
N VAL A 71 8.01 -7.62 -2.09
CA VAL A 71 7.48 -7.17 -3.40
C VAL A 71 6.53 -5.99 -3.23
N ARG A 72 5.73 -5.96 -2.16
CA ARG A 72 4.85 -4.83 -1.85
C ARG A 72 5.62 -3.58 -1.45
N ASP A 73 6.66 -3.73 -0.64
CA ASP A 73 7.52 -2.63 -0.22
C ASP A 73 8.27 -2.02 -1.41
N ALA A 74 8.78 -2.85 -2.32
CA ALA A 74 9.42 -2.38 -3.56
C ALA A 74 8.45 -1.60 -4.47
N ARG A 75 7.20 -2.07 -4.60
CA ARG A 75 6.16 -1.38 -5.38
C ARG A 75 5.71 -0.07 -4.74
N ALA A 76 5.67 0.01 -3.41
CA ALA A 76 5.33 1.24 -2.71
C ALA A 76 6.38 2.34 -2.96
N LEU A 77 7.66 1.99 -2.88
CA LEU A 77 8.76 2.91 -3.17
C LEU A 77 8.76 3.38 -4.62
N GLU A 78 8.46 2.50 -5.58
CA GLU A 78 8.35 2.89 -7.00
C GLU A 78 7.20 3.90 -7.22
N ILE A 79 6.06 3.69 -6.55
CA ILE A 79 4.91 4.61 -6.62
C ILE A 79 5.28 5.96 -6.02
N GLU A 80 5.93 5.98 -4.86
CA GLU A 80 6.36 7.22 -4.18
C GLU A 80 7.35 8.03 -5.03
N LEU A 81 8.36 7.37 -5.61
CA LEU A 81 9.31 8.04 -6.50
C LEU A 81 8.62 8.59 -7.76
N ARG A 82 7.67 7.85 -8.33
CA ARG A 82 6.92 8.28 -9.51
C ARG A 82 5.94 9.43 -9.21
N ILE A 83 5.41 9.50 -7.99
CA ILE A 83 4.63 10.64 -7.51
C ILE A 83 5.56 11.84 -7.31
N ALA A 84 6.74 11.64 -6.73
CA ALA A 84 7.72 12.70 -6.50
C ALA A 84 8.25 13.32 -7.81
N GLU A 85 8.48 12.50 -8.84
CA GLU A 85 8.83 12.98 -10.18
C GLU A 85 7.70 13.82 -10.78
N ARG A 86 6.46 13.32 -10.78
CA ARG A 86 5.32 14.09 -11.29
C ARG A 86 5.04 15.36 -10.49
N SER A 87 5.29 15.36 -9.18
CA SER A 87 5.13 16.56 -8.36
C SER A 87 6.20 17.61 -8.61
N ARG A 88 7.39 17.23 -9.15
CA ARG A 88 8.42 18.19 -9.57
C ARG A 88 8.10 18.86 -10.90
N ASP A 89 7.19 18.29 -11.70
CA ASP A 89 6.70 18.90 -12.94
C ASP A 89 5.50 19.84 -12.72
N LEU A 90 4.80 19.71 -11.58
CA LEU A 90 3.63 20.51 -11.24
C LEU A 90 4.04 21.69 -10.36
N ILE A 91 4.34 22.83 -10.98
CA ILE A 91 4.45 24.12 -10.26
C ILE A 91 3.03 24.48 -9.74
N PRO A 92 2.88 24.86 -8.46
CA PRO A 92 1.62 25.40 -7.95
C PRO A 92 1.10 26.54 -8.83
N LEU A 93 -0.21 26.61 -9.06
CA LEU A 93 -0.79 27.61 -9.96
C LEU A 93 -0.52 29.04 -9.46
N GLU A 94 -0.52 29.22 -8.15
CA GLU A 94 -0.20 30.48 -7.49
C GLU A 94 1.24 30.93 -7.78
N ASP A 95 2.20 30.01 -7.73
CA ASP A 95 3.61 30.28 -8.03
C ASP A 95 3.79 30.63 -9.51
N ALA A 96 3.16 29.85 -10.41
CA ALA A 96 3.18 30.13 -11.85
C ALA A 96 2.56 31.50 -12.20
N LEU A 97 1.48 31.90 -11.53
CA LEU A 97 0.87 33.22 -11.71
C LEU A 97 1.74 34.34 -11.14
N SER A 98 2.44 34.10 -10.02
CA SER A 98 3.37 35.06 -9.43
C SER A 98 4.56 35.31 -10.35
N ASP A 99 5.20 34.25 -10.85
CA ASP A 99 6.33 34.33 -11.78
C ASP A 99 5.95 35.08 -13.06
N MET A 100 4.76 34.79 -13.60
CA MET A 100 4.24 35.47 -14.78
C MET A 100 3.92 36.94 -14.53
N ALA A 101 3.42 37.30 -13.34
CA ALA A 101 3.18 38.68 -12.96
C ALA A 101 4.48 39.48 -12.81
N GLU A 102 5.51 38.86 -12.21
CA GLU A 102 6.85 39.47 -12.07
C GLU A 102 7.50 39.70 -13.44
N LEU A 103 7.46 38.71 -14.33
CA LEU A 103 7.99 38.82 -15.68
C LEU A 103 7.24 39.91 -16.48
N ALA A 104 5.91 39.98 -16.36
CA ALA A 104 5.10 41.03 -16.97
C ALA A 104 5.41 42.44 -16.40
N ALA A 105 5.75 42.54 -15.12
CA ALA A 105 6.15 43.80 -14.49
C ALA A 105 7.50 44.29 -15.03
N LEU A 106 8.48 43.39 -15.16
CA LEU A 106 9.80 43.69 -15.74
C LEU A 106 9.67 44.17 -17.19
N VAL A 107 8.91 43.45 -18.02
CA VAL A 107 8.67 43.84 -19.43
C VAL A 107 7.97 45.20 -19.51
N ARG A 108 7.01 45.47 -18.62
CA ARG A 108 6.32 46.77 -18.55
C ARG A 108 7.27 47.90 -18.15
N ALA A 109 8.16 47.65 -17.18
CA ALA A 109 9.15 48.62 -16.74
C ALA A 109 10.13 48.97 -17.87
N GLU A 110 10.64 47.96 -18.59
CA GLU A 110 11.56 48.18 -19.71
C GLU A 110 10.87 48.88 -20.88
N ARG A 111 9.63 48.50 -21.21
CA ARG A 111 8.84 49.19 -22.23
C ARG A 111 8.63 50.67 -21.89
N ASN A 112 8.29 50.99 -20.63
CA ASN A 112 8.06 52.36 -20.21
C ASN A 112 9.34 53.21 -20.24
N ARG A 113 10.51 52.57 -20.12
CA ARG A 113 11.82 53.23 -20.25
C ARG A 113 12.12 53.64 -21.69
N TRP A 114 11.77 52.79 -22.65
CA TRP A 114 12.02 53.04 -24.07
C TRP A 114 10.96 53.93 -24.73
N CYS A 115 9.71 53.83 -24.27
CA CYS A 115 8.60 54.66 -24.74
C CYS A 115 7.63 54.90 -23.57
N PRO A 116 7.66 56.07 -22.91
CA PRO A 116 6.73 56.36 -21.83
C PRO A 116 5.32 56.44 -22.41
N CYS A 117 4.50 55.43 -22.09
CA CYS A 117 3.12 55.40 -22.51
C CYS A 117 2.38 56.53 -21.76
N PRO A 118 1.74 57.50 -22.46
CA PRO A 118 0.99 58.56 -21.78
C PRO A 118 -0.11 57.92 -20.93
N PRO A 119 -0.43 58.49 -19.75
CA PRO A 119 -1.41 57.89 -18.85
C PRO A 119 -2.71 57.67 -19.62
N VAL A 120 -3.20 56.42 -19.63
CA VAL A 120 -4.52 56.10 -20.18
C VAL A 120 -5.50 56.96 -19.40
N ARG A 121 -6.07 57.98 -20.05
CA ARG A 121 -7.07 58.84 -19.45
C ARG A 121 -8.27 57.94 -19.20
N ALA A 122 -8.45 57.48 -17.97
CA ALA A 122 -9.64 56.73 -17.57
C ALA A 122 -10.86 57.60 -17.93
N SER A 123 -11.56 57.24 -19.00
CA SER A 123 -12.83 57.84 -19.35
C SER A 123 -13.79 57.47 -18.23
N ARG A 124 -14.02 58.41 -17.31
CA ARG A 124 -15.09 58.36 -16.31
C ARG A 124 -16.40 58.19 -17.07
N THR A 125 -16.87 56.96 -17.25
CA THR A 125 -18.16 56.65 -17.87
C THR A 125 -19.27 57.11 -16.94
N LYS A 126 -19.66 58.38 -17.06
CA LYS A 126 -20.96 58.84 -16.57
C LYS A 126 -22.03 58.21 -17.46
N GLY A 127 -22.77 57.26 -16.89
CA GLY A 127 -24.13 56.88 -17.28
C GLY A 127 -24.35 56.39 -18.72
N ALA A 128 -24.31 55.08 -18.93
CA ALA A 128 -24.96 54.44 -20.07
C ALA A 128 -26.04 53.47 -19.55
N LYS A 129 -27.31 53.79 -19.84
CA LYS A 129 -28.47 52.91 -19.61
C LYS A 129 -28.31 51.60 -20.44
N PRO A 130 -28.81 50.46 -19.96
CA PRO A 130 -28.73 49.21 -20.72
C PRO A 130 -29.81 49.22 -21.80
N GLY A 131 -29.44 49.11 -23.07
CA GLY A 131 -30.46 48.91 -24.10
C GLY A 131 -29.97 49.05 -25.52
N ARG A 132 -30.09 47.92 -26.23
CA ARG A 132 -30.15 47.75 -27.70
C ARG A 132 -28.82 47.44 -28.39
N TRP A 133 -28.60 46.14 -28.62
CA TRP A 133 -27.69 45.64 -29.64
C TRP A 133 -28.30 45.88 -31.05
N PRO A 134 -27.53 46.29 -32.07
CA PRO A 134 -28.01 46.30 -33.45
C PRO A 134 -28.00 44.88 -34.06
N PRO A 135 -28.87 44.58 -35.04
CA PRO A 135 -29.01 43.24 -35.60
C PRO A 135 -27.80 42.86 -36.46
N ARG A 136 -27.39 41.59 -36.37
CA ARG A 136 -26.45 40.97 -37.31
C ARG A 136 -27.13 40.76 -38.66
N SER A 137 -26.48 41.25 -39.70
CA SER A 137 -26.60 40.81 -41.10
C SER A 137 -25.25 40.30 -41.54
#